data_AF-A0A3B9X2U0-F1
#
_entry.id   AF-A0A3B9X2U0-F1
#
_cell.length_a   1.000
_cell.length_b   1.000
_cell.length_c   1.000
_cell.angle_alpha   90.00
_cell.angle_beta   90.00
_cell.angle_gamma   90.00
#
_symmetry.space_group_name_H-M   'P 1'
#
loop_
_entity.id
_entity.type
_entity.pdbx_description
1 polymer ?
#
loop_
_entity_poly.entity_id
_entity_poly.type
_entity_poly.pdbx_seq_one_letter_code
_entity_poly.pdbx_strand_id
1 'polypeptide(L)'
;ISINVPAGPLKGIAVRPMGDSYLQTGGYKIVEQTGQSTDYESVRLIVNSDNPTTDTYAYQQGYISVTPLKFNWTDFEILDEVESWNLQID
;
A
#
# COMPACT_ATOMS: atom_id res chain seq x y z
N ILE A 1 6.34 -12.86 -3.36
CA ILE A 1 6.99 -12.20 -2.19
C ILE A 1 7.35 -10.79 -2.62
N SER A 2 7.07 -9.79 -1.79
CA SER A 2 7.52 -8.41 -1.98
C SER A 2 8.72 -8.11 -1.09
N ILE A 3 9.70 -7.35 -1.58
CA ILE A 3 10.91 -6.97 -0.85
C ILE A 3 11.18 -5.48 -1.10
N ASN A 4 11.34 -4.70 -0.03
CA ASN A 4 11.75 -3.29 -0.11
C ASN A 4 13.06 -3.06 0.66
N VAL A 5 14.01 -2.37 0.03
CA VAL A 5 15.32 -2.07 0.61
C VAL A 5 15.47 -0.56 0.75
N PRO A 6 15.53 -0.01 1.98
CA PRO A 6 15.72 1.42 2.18
C PRO A 6 17.14 1.85 1.81
N ALA A 7 17.29 3.11 1.40
CA ALA A 7 18.60 3.70 1.21
C ALA A 7 19.30 3.95 2.57
N GLY A 8 20.63 3.96 2.57
CA GLY A 8 21.44 4.23 3.76
C GLY A 8 21.80 2.99 4.59
N PRO A 9 22.34 3.17 5.82
CA PRO A 9 22.73 2.07 6.68
C PRO A 9 21.55 1.18 7.08
N LEU A 10 21.70 -0.13 6.86
CA LEU A 10 20.65 -1.10 7.10
C LEU A 10 20.70 -1.63 8.53
N LYS A 11 19.54 -1.67 9.21
CA LYS A 11 19.42 -2.19 10.58
C LYS A 11 19.19 -3.70 10.65
N GLY A 12 18.78 -4.33 9.55
CA GLY A 12 18.50 -5.76 9.47
C GLY A 12 17.35 -6.07 8.52
N ILE A 13 16.80 -7.29 8.63
CA ILE A 13 15.65 -7.77 7.85
C ILE A 13 14.44 -7.92 8.79
N ALA A 14 13.27 -7.48 8.32
CA ALA A 14 12.01 -7.62 9.04
C ALA A 14 10.95 -8.27 8.13
N VAL A 15 10.42 -9.42 8.55
CA VAL A 15 9.27 -10.06 7.89
C VAL A 15 7.99 -9.50 8.49
N ARG A 16 7.16 -8.87 7.67
CA ARG A 16 5.97 -8.14 8.10
C ARG A 16 4.82 -8.28 7.09
N PRO A 17 3.55 -8.18 7.51
CA PRO A 17 2.43 -8.00 6.59
C PRO A 17 2.51 -6.65 5.88
N MET A 18 1.75 -6.54 4.78
CA MET A 18 1.55 -5.29 4.05
C MET A 18 0.94 -4.23 4.95
N GLY A 19 1.52 -3.03 4.97
CA GLY A 19 0.99 -1.85 5.64
C GLY A 19 0.39 -0.83 4.69
N ASP A 20 0.23 0.38 5.20
CA ASP A 20 -0.32 1.51 4.46
C ASP A 20 0.61 1.96 3.32
N SER A 21 0.05 2.62 2.32
CA SER A 21 0.85 3.30 1.30
C SER A 21 1.67 4.42 1.94
N TYR A 22 3.00 4.38 1.77
CA TYR A 22 3.87 5.48 2.18
C TYR A 22 3.88 6.65 1.17
N LEU A 23 3.12 6.56 0.07
CA LEU A 23 2.94 7.63 -0.91
C LEU A 23 1.47 8.01 -1.00
N GLN A 24 1.18 9.30 -0.89
CA GLN A 24 -0.15 9.87 -1.08
C GLN A 24 -0.12 10.97 -2.15
N THR A 25 -1.22 11.10 -2.91
CA THR A 25 -1.39 12.25 -3.79
C THR A 25 -1.86 13.45 -2.95
N GLY A 26 -1.00 14.45 -2.82
CA GLY A 26 -1.32 15.69 -2.09
C GLY A 26 -2.13 16.69 -2.92
N GLY A 27 -2.19 16.52 -4.25
CA GLY A 27 -2.96 17.35 -5.15
C GLY A 27 -2.44 17.28 -6.58
N TYR A 28 -2.96 18.16 -7.43
CA TYR A 28 -2.59 18.25 -8.84
C TYR A 28 -2.18 19.68 -9.17
N LYS A 29 -1.08 19.84 -9.90
CA LYS A 29 -0.64 21.13 -10.45
C LYS A 29 -0.91 21.15 -11.94
N ILE A 30 -1.44 22.26 -12.44
CA ILE A 30 -1.60 22.47 -13.87
C ILE A 30 -0.21 22.69 -14.46
N VAL A 31 0.13 21.88 -15.47
CA VAL A 31 1.41 21.96 -16.18
C VAL A 31 1.23 22.68 -17.51
N GLU A 32 0.14 22.40 -18.21
CA GLU A 32 -0.17 22.98 -19.51
C GLU A 32 -1.68 23.13 -19.70
N GLN A 33 -2.08 24.17 -20.44
CA GLN A 33 -3.45 24.34 -20.94
C GLN A 33 -3.40 24.63 -22.44
N THR A 34 -3.97 23.74 -23.24
CA THR A 34 -3.99 23.85 -24.70
C THR A 34 -5.41 23.66 -25.22
N GLY A 35 -6.02 24.78 -25.64
CA GLY A 35 -7.39 24.80 -26.14
C GLY A 35 -8.40 24.37 -25.08
N GLN A 36 -8.98 23.17 -25.25
CA GLN A 36 -9.94 22.57 -24.31
C GLN A 36 -9.33 21.48 -23.41
N SER A 37 -8.00 21.27 -23.47
CA SER A 37 -7.31 20.29 -22.63
C SER A 37 -6.49 20.98 -21.54
N THR A 38 -6.47 20.37 -20.36
CA THR A 38 -5.60 20.77 -19.23
C THR A 38 -4.82 19.57 -18.75
N ASP A 39 -3.50 19.69 -18.76
CA ASP A 39 -2.60 18.65 -18.27
C ASP A 39 -2.22 18.92 -16.81
N TYR A 40 -2.28 17.86 -16.01
CA TYR A 40 -2.03 17.91 -14.58
C TYR A 40 -0.88 16.98 -14.19
N GLU A 41 -0.02 17.44 -13.28
CA GLU A 41 0.99 16.62 -12.63
C GLU A 41 0.59 16.36 -11.17
N SER A 42 0.68 15.09 -10.74
CA SER A 42 0.39 14.69 -9.37
C SER A 42 1.51 15.12 -8.42
N VAL A 43 1.17 15.82 -7.36
CA VAL A 43 2.08 16.09 -6.24
C VAL A 43 2.05 14.90 -5.29
N ARG A 44 3.20 14.26 -5.06
CA ARG A 44 3.32 13.12 -4.14
C ARG A 44 3.82 13.57 -2.77
N LEU A 45 3.22 13.05 -1.72
CA LEU A 45 3.60 13.23 -0.32
C LEU A 45 4.10 11.90 0.24
N ILE A 46 5.14 11.95 1.06
CA ILE A 46 5.57 10.80 1.86
C ILE A 46 4.74 10.78 3.13
N VAL A 47 4.10 9.64 3.40
CA VAL A 47 3.30 9.41 4.61
C VAL A 47 4.08 8.51 5.55
N ASN A 48 4.28 8.95 6.79
CA ASN A 48 4.89 8.11 7.81
C ASN A 48 3.85 7.10 8.32
N SER A 49 4.24 5.84 8.38
CA SER A 49 3.44 4.80 9.03
C SER A 49 3.64 4.90 10.54
N ASP A 50 2.54 4.79 11.29
CA ASP A 50 2.57 4.74 12.75
C ASP A 50 2.40 3.30 13.28
N ASN A 51 2.14 2.32 12.41
CA ASN A 51 1.90 0.94 12.81
C ASN A 51 3.20 0.11 12.79
N PRO A 52 3.80 -0.20 13.95
CA PRO A 52 5.10 -0.88 14.03
C PRO A 52 5.09 -2.34 13.54
N THR A 53 3.91 -2.88 13.26
CA THR A 53 3.73 -4.27 12.82
C THR A 53 3.78 -4.44 11.31
N THR A 54 3.93 -3.37 10.54
CA THR A 54 3.83 -3.39 9.07
C THR A 54 5.18 -3.34 8.35
N ASP A 55 5.20 -3.75 7.09
CA ASP A 55 6.36 -3.64 6.20
C ASP A 55 6.72 -2.19 5.88
N THR A 56 5.73 -1.31 5.72
CA THR A 56 5.92 0.13 5.50
C THR A 56 6.65 0.78 6.67
N TYR A 57 6.23 0.51 7.91
CA TYR A 57 6.91 1.02 9.09
C TYR A 57 8.36 0.50 9.17
N ALA A 58 8.56 -0.81 8.99
CA ALA A 58 9.89 -1.40 9.03
C ALA A 58 10.84 -0.77 8.00
N TYR A 59 10.35 -0.57 6.77
CA TYR A 59 11.07 0.11 5.70
C TYR A 59 11.48 1.53 6.10
N GLN A 60 10.55 2.33 6.63
CA GLN A 60 10.82 3.70 7.06
C GLN A 60 11.80 3.79 8.24
N GLN A 61 11.89 2.74 9.06
CA GLN A 61 12.86 2.67 10.15
C GLN A 61 14.25 2.17 9.74
N GLY A 62 14.48 1.83 8.46
CA GLY A 62 15.78 1.40 7.93
C GLY A 62 16.00 -0.11 7.92
N TYR A 63 14.94 -0.92 7.98
CA TYR A 63 15.02 -2.37 7.79
C TYR A 63 14.68 -2.74 6.34
N ILE A 64 15.31 -3.80 5.83
CA ILE A 64 14.81 -4.49 4.63
C ILE A 64 13.48 -5.15 5.03
N SER A 65 12.39 -4.77 4.37
CA SER A 65 11.09 -5.40 4.62
C SER A 65 10.83 -6.53 3.63
N VAL A 66 10.31 -7.65 4.14
CA VAL A 66 9.92 -8.82 3.34
C VAL A 66 8.46 -9.16 3.65
N THR A 67 7.63 -9.13 2.61
CA THR A 67 6.18 -9.32 2.73
C THR A 67 5.77 -10.55 1.93
N PRO A 68 5.38 -11.64 2.61
CA PRO A 68 4.75 -12.78 1.95
C PRO A 68 3.40 -12.35 1.38
N LEU A 69 3.18 -12.57 0.09
CA LEU A 69 1.92 -12.26 -0.58
C LEU A 69 1.27 -13.57 -1.02
N LYS A 70 -0.03 -13.72 -0.74
CA LYS A 70 -0.83 -14.80 -1.32
C LYS A 70 -1.02 -14.51 -2.82
N PHE A 71 -0.88 -15.54 -3.65
CA PHE A 71 -1.21 -15.45 -5.07
C PHE A 71 -2.71 -15.63 -5.29
N ASN A 72 -3.32 -16.57 -4.56
CA ASN A 72 -4.76 -16.71 -4.50
C ASN A 72 -5.32 -15.73 -3.45
N TRP A 73 -6.16 -14.80 -3.88
CA TRP A 73 -6.76 -13.77 -3.03
C TRP A 73 -8.13 -14.17 -2.48
N THR A 74 -8.64 -15.36 -2.81
CA THR A 74 -9.84 -15.90 -2.17
C THR A 74 -9.58 -16.07 -0.68
N ASP A 75 -10.38 -15.39 0.14
CA ASP A 75 -10.45 -15.64 1.56
C ASP A 75 -11.40 -16.81 1.81
N PHE A 76 -10.84 -18.02 1.85
CA PHE A 76 -11.63 -19.23 2.04
C PHE A 76 -12.28 -19.33 3.42
N GLU A 77 -11.78 -18.60 4.42
CA GLU A 77 -12.31 -18.64 5.79
C GLU A 77 -13.66 -17.93 5.88
N ILE A 78 -13.88 -16.90 5.05
CA ILE A 78 -15.13 -16.12 5.09
C ILE A 78 -16.22 -16.65 4.14
N LEU A 79 -15.93 -17.63 3.28
CA LEU A 79 -16.89 -18.13 2.31
C LEU A 79 -18.14 -18.71 2.99
N ASP A 80 -17.96 -19.61 3.95
CA ASP A 80 -19.06 -20.22 4.71
C ASP A 80 -19.86 -19.16 5.49
N GLU A 81 -19.18 -18.13 6.00
CA GLU A 81 -19.82 -17.02 6.71
C GLU A 81 -20.72 -16.21 5.78
N VAL A 82 -20.22 -15.82 4.60
CA VAL A 82 -21.00 -15.02 3.63
C VAL A 82 -22.15 -15.83 3.06
N GLU A 83 -21.98 -17.13 2.80
CA GLU A 83 -23.07 -18.01 2.39
C GLU A 83 -24.20 -18.03 3.43
N SER A 84 -23.85 -18.02 4.73
CA SER A 84 -24.83 -18.01 5.83
C SER A 84 -25.71 -16.75 5.89
N TRP A 85 -25.30 -15.65 5.25
CA TRP A 85 -26.10 -14.41 5.21
C TRP A 85 -27.37 -14.56 4.37
N ASN A 86 -27.47 -15.61 3.55
CA ASN A 86 -28.63 -15.92 2.71
C ASN A 86 -29.15 -14.70 1.91
N LEU A 87 -28.23 -13.93 1.33
CA LEU A 87 -28.53 -12.70 0.60
C LEU A 87 -29.54 -12.96 -0.53
N GLN A 88 -30.64 -12.21 -0.56
CA GLN A 88 -31.67 -12.27 -1.59
C GLN A 88 -31.69 -10.97 -2.39
N ILE A 89 -32.14 -11.04 -3.63
CA ILE A 89 -32.48 -9.87 -4.46
C ILE A 89 -34.00 -9.86 -4.61
N ASP A 90 -34.63 -8.71 -4.36
CA ASP A 90 -36.07 -8.49 -4.58
C ASP A 90 -36.46 -8.50 -6.07
#